data_AF-A0A1J3FMT4-F1
#
_entry.id   AF-A0A1J3FMT4-F1
#
_cell.length_a   1.000
_cell.length_b   1.000
_cell.length_c   1.000
_cell.angle_alpha   90.00
_cell.angle_beta   90.00
_cell.angle_gamma   90.00
#
_symmetry.space_group_name_H-M   'P 1'
#
loop_
_entity.id
_entity.type
_entity.pdbx_description
1 polymer ?
#
loop_
_entity_poly.entity_id
_entity_poly.type
_entity_poly.pdbx_seq_one_letter_code
_entity_poly.pdbx_strand_id
1 'polypeptide(L)'
;GFTDSQISDIVMVYPQLLLEDAEKSLAPKLEFLQSRGASTSELTETLSKVPKILGIGKKKAISVYYDFVKEVIEADKSFNHKTLC
;
A
#
# COMPACT_ATOMS: atom_id res chain seq x y z
N GLY A 1 -0.22 -9.43 -8.82
CA GLY A 1 -0.62 -9.76 -7.44
C GLY A 1 0.61 -9.76 -6.55
N PHE A 2 0.46 -10.13 -5.28
CA PHE A 2 1.59 -10.21 -4.33
C PHE A 2 2.40 -11.49 -4.50
N THR A 3 3.70 -11.43 -4.23
CA THR A 3 4.56 -12.61 -4.06
C THR A 3 4.44 -13.16 -2.63
N ASP A 4 4.84 -14.41 -2.41
CA ASP A 4 4.86 -15.02 -1.07
C ASP A 4 5.73 -14.22 -0.08
N SER A 5 6.86 -13.69 -0.55
CA SER A 5 7.72 -12.82 0.26
C SER A 5 7.01 -11.51 0.66
N GLN A 6 6.32 -10.87 -0.28
CA GLN A 6 5.54 -9.65 0.01
C GLN A 6 4.42 -9.94 1.00
N ILE A 7 3.71 -11.06 0.87
CA ILE A 7 2.66 -11.46 1.82
C ILE A 7 3.28 -11.71 3.21
N SER A 8 4.41 -12.42 3.27
CA SER A 8 5.14 -12.67 4.52
C SER A 8 5.53 -11.36 5.21
N ASP A 9 6.11 -10.42 4.47
CA ASP A 9 6.53 -9.11 5.00
C ASP A 9 5.34 -8.28 5.47
N ILE A 10 4.25 -8.28 4.71
CA ILE A 10 3.00 -7.60 5.07
C ILE A 10 2.45 -8.13 6.39
N VAL A 11 2.37 -9.46 6.54
CA VAL A 11 1.88 -10.12 7.76
C VAL A 11 2.82 -9.86 8.93
N MET A 12 4.13 -9.84 8.71
CA MET A 12 5.11 -9.53 9.75
C MET A 12 4.95 -8.09 10.28
N VAL A 13 4.73 -7.11 9.40
CA VAL A 13 4.60 -5.69 9.76
C VAL A 13 3.20 -5.34 10.28
N TYR A 14 2.16 -6.00 9.74
CA TYR A 14 0.75 -5.78 10.07
C TYR A 14 0.03 -7.11 10.31
N PRO A 15 0.32 -7.83 11.41
CA PRO A 15 -0.28 -9.14 11.69
C PRO A 15 -1.80 -9.09 11.90
N GLN A 16 -2.33 -7.92 12.25
CA GLN A 16 -3.78 -7.68 12.35
C GLN A 16 -4.49 -7.92 11.02
N LEU A 17 -3.79 -7.89 9.88
CA LEU A 17 -4.35 -8.27 8.57
C LEU A 17 -5.06 -9.64 8.61
N LEU A 18 -4.51 -10.59 9.37
CA LEU A 18 -5.06 -11.95 9.49
C LEU A 18 -6.39 -12.02 10.26
N LEU A 19 -6.76 -10.93 10.95
CA LEU A 19 -8.01 -10.80 11.69
C LEU A 19 -9.08 -10.02 10.92
N GLU A 20 -8.70 -9.39 9.81
CA GLU A 20 -9.61 -8.58 8.99
C GLU A 20 -10.49 -9.47 8.11
N ASP A 21 -11.75 -9.05 7.90
CA ASP A 21 -12.63 -9.69 6.93
C ASP A 21 -12.23 -9.26 5.50
N ALA A 22 -11.90 -10.23 4.66
CA ALA A 22 -11.40 -9.97 3.31
C ALA A 22 -12.41 -9.17 2.46
N GLU A 23 -13.69 -9.56 2.51
CA GLU A 23 -14.73 -9.00 1.65
C GLU A 23 -15.33 -7.71 2.23
N LYS A 24 -15.49 -7.64 3.55
CA LYS A 24 -16.16 -6.52 4.22
C LYS A 24 -15.20 -5.41 4.64
N SER A 25 -13.92 -5.73 4.87
CA SER A 25 -12.93 -4.76 5.34
C SER A 25 -11.88 -4.44 4.28
N LEU A 26 -11.24 -5.46 3.70
CA LEU A 26 -10.08 -5.25 2.82
C LEU A 26 -10.49 -4.86 1.39
N ALA A 27 -11.42 -5.60 0.77
CA ALA A 27 -11.87 -5.34 -0.60
C ALA A 27 -12.35 -3.88 -0.81
N PRO A 28 -13.20 -3.28 0.07
CA PRO A 28 -13.65 -1.91 -0.11
C PRO A 28 -12.52 -0.86 -0.01
N LYS A 29 -11.43 -1.16 0.70
CA LYS A 29 -10.25 -0.28 0.80
C LYS A 29 -9.41 -0.38 -0.47
N LEU A 30 -9.22 -1.58 -1.01
CA LEU A 30 -8.50 -1.81 -2.26
C LEU A 30 -9.26 -1.19 -3.45
N GLU A 31 -10.57 -1.43 -3.55
CA GLU A 31 -11.43 -0.81 -4.56
C GLU A 31 -11.42 0.71 -4.47
N PHE A 32 -11.45 1.27 -3.26
CA PHE A 32 -11.37 2.71 -3.07
C PHE A 32 -10.06 3.28 -3.64
N LEU A 33 -8.92 2.64 -3.38
CA LEU A 33 -7.64 3.08 -3.93
C LEU A 33 -7.59 2.91 -5.45
N GLN A 34 -8.12 1.82 -6.01
CA GLN A 34 -8.25 1.64 -7.47
C GLN A 34 -9.12 2.72 -8.11
N SER A 35 -10.25 3.09 -7.47
CA SER A 35 -11.14 4.15 -7.95
C SER A 35 -10.46 5.53 -7.98
N ARG A 36 -9.34 5.70 -7.27
CA ARG A 36 -8.49 6.90 -7.32
C ARG A 36 -7.41 6.85 -8.41
N GLY A 37 -7.39 5.80 -9.23
CA GLY A 37 -6.42 5.62 -10.30
C GLY A 37 -5.16 4.84 -9.90
N ALA A 38 -5.14 4.21 -8.73
CA ALA A 38 -4.04 3.33 -8.35
C ALA A 38 -3.98 2.11 -9.27
N SER A 39 -2.87 1.92 -9.97
CA SER A 39 -2.64 0.70 -10.74
C SER A 39 -2.42 -0.49 -9.80
N THR A 40 -2.64 -1.73 -10.29
CA THR A 40 -2.36 -2.94 -9.50
C THR A 40 -0.90 -3.01 -9.04
N SER A 41 0.05 -2.53 -9.87
CA SER A 41 1.47 -2.48 -9.51
C SER A 41 1.74 -1.47 -8.39
N GLU A 42 1.18 -0.26 -8.51
CA GLU A 42 1.31 0.81 -7.51
C GLU A 42 0.71 0.38 -6.16
N LEU A 43 -0.44 -0.31 -6.18
CA LEU A 43 -1.03 -0.91 -4.98
C LEU A 43 -0.15 -1.98 -4.37
N THR A 44 0.39 -2.89 -5.19
CA THR A 44 1.25 -3.98 -4.70
C THR A 44 2.50 -3.39 -4.05
N GLU A 45 3.13 -2.40 -4.67
CA GLU A 45 4.30 -1.70 -4.12
C GLU A 45 3.97 -0.96 -2.83
N THR A 46 2.88 -0.17 -2.83
CA THR A 46 2.43 0.62 -1.68
C THR A 46 2.12 -0.27 -0.48
N LEU A 47 1.36 -1.35 -0.71
CA LEU A 47 0.94 -2.26 0.36
C LEU A 47 2.07 -3.14 0.88
N SER A 48 3.05 -3.47 0.04
CA SER A 48 4.28 -4.16 0.48
C SER A 48 5.14 -3.27 1.38
N LYS A 49 5.21 -1.96 1.09
CA LYS A 49 5.99 -0.99 1.88
C LYS A 49 5.24 -0.51 3.12
N VAL A 50 3.92 -0.35 3.03
CA VAL A 50 3.10 0.34 4.04
C VAL A 50 1.76 -0.37 4.29
N PRO A 51 1.78 -1.62 4.78
CA PRO A 51 0.56 -2.43 4.93
C PRO A 51 -0.45 -1.87 5.94
N LYS A 52 0.01 -1.05 6.89
CA LYS A 52 -0.83 -0.42 7.93
C LYS A 52 -1.89 0.53 7.37
N ILE A 53 -1.79 0.95 6.11
CA ILE A 53 -2.86 1.72 5.43
C ILE A 53 -4.20 0.97 5.45
N LEU A 54 -4.16 -0.37 5.46
CA LEU A 54 -5.34 -1.23 5.52
C LEU A 54 -6.04 -1.19 6.88
N GLY A 55 -5.38 -0.74 7.95
CA GLY A 55 -5.99 -0.55 9.27
C GLY A 55 -6.75 0.78 9.43
N ILE A 56 -6.67 1.68 8.45
CA ILE A 56 -7.30 2.99 8.55
C ILE A 56 -8.81 2.85 8.25
N GLY A 57 -9.66 3.22 9.21
CA GLY A 57 -11.12 3.09 9.05
C GLY A 57 -11.78 4.16 8.18
N LYS A 58 -11.16 5.33 8.00
CA LYS A 58 -11.75 6.47 7.28
C LYS A 58 -11.18 6.60 5.87
N LYS A 59 -12.03 6.53 4.83
CA LYS A 59 -11.64 6.71 3.41
C LYS A 59 -10.84 7.99 3.15
N LYS A 60 -11.24 9.12 3.76
CA LYS A 60 -10.50 10.39 3.65
C LYS A 60 -9.08 10.30 4.21
N ALA A 61 -8.90 9.57 5.31
CA ALA A 61 -7.56 9.37 5.90
C ALA A 61 -6.72 8.42 5.05
N ILE A 62 -7.32 7.33 4.52
CA ILE A 62 -6.66 6.44 3.55
C ILE A 62 -6.16 7.27 2.35
N SER A 63 -7.00 8.15 1.80
CA SER A 63 -6.65 9.01 0.67
C SER A 63 -5.43 9.89 0.95
N VAL A 64 -5.46 10.68 2.03
CA VAL A 64 -4.36 11.60 2.34
C VAL A 64 -3.06 10.83 2.56
N TYR A 65 -3.15 9.69 3.25
CA TYR A 65 -1.99 8.85 3.52
C TYR A 65 -1.44 8.21 2.24
N TYR A 66 -2.33 7.74 1.36
CA TYR A 66 -1.96 7.18 0.06
C TYR A 66 -1.23 8.19 -0.82
N ASP A 67 -1.78 9.42 -0.94
CA ASP A 67 -1.20 10.47 -1.76
C ASP A 67 0.23 10.81 -1.29
N PHE A 68 0.43 10.89 0.03
CA PHE A 68 1.75 11.09 0.62
C PHE A 68 2.72 9.94 0.32
N VAL A 69 2.30 8.69 0.53
CA VAL A 69 3.16 7.52 0.29
C VAL A 69 3.55 7.43 -1.20
N LYS A 70 2.62 7.75 -2.09
CA LYS A 70 2.88 7.83 -3.53
C LYS A 70 3.98 8.83 -3.86
N GLU A 71 3.87 10.06 -3.36
CA GLU A 71 4.89 11.10 -3.55
C GLU A 71 6.27 10.66 -3.04
N VAL A 72 6.32 10.02 -1.86
CA VAL A 72 7.58 9.50 -1.28
C VAL A 72 8.19 8.40 -2.15
N ILE A 73 7.38 7.47 -2.65
CA ILE A 73 7.84 6.38 -3.52
C ILE A 73 8.37 6.92 -4.86
N GLU A 74 7.68 7.90 -5.44
CA GLU A 74 8.11 8.55 -6.69
C GLU A 74 9.42 9.34 -6.49
N ALA A 75 9.55 10.04 -5.37
CA ALA A 75 10.78 10.72 -5.01
C ALA A 75 11.94 9.73 -4.84
N ASP A 76 11.74 8.63 -4.10
CA ASP A 76 12.76 7.59 -3.88
C ASP A 76 13.27 6.99 -5.21
N LYS A 77 12.37 6.69 -6.15
CA LYS A 77 12.75 6.24 -7.51
C LYS A 77 13.61 7.27 -8.24
N SER A 78 13.32 8.56 -8.05
CA SER A 78 14.07 9.67 -8.68
C SER A 78 15.47 9.85 -8.08
N PHE A 79 15.67 9.52 -6.80
CA PHE A 79 16.98 9.57 -6.14
C PHE A 79 17.92 8.45 -6.59
N ASN A 80 17.38 7.27 -6.92
CA ASN A 80 18.16 6.10 -7.33
C ASN A 80 18.81 6.21 -8.73
N HIS A 81 18.68 7.34 -9.43
CA HIS A 81 19.33 7.62 -10.72
C HIS A 81 20.55 8.55 -10.63
N LYS A 82 21.03 8.87 -9.42
CA LYS A 82 22.31 9.56 -9.18
C LYS A 82 23.29 8.63 -8.47
N THR A 83 23.77 7.59 -9.16
CA THR A 83 25.12 7.09 -8.88
C THR A 83 26.10 8.18 -9.30
N LEU A 84 26.43 9.07 -8.37
CA LEU A 84 27.68 9.82 -8.41
C LEU A 84 28.77 8.86 -7.96
N CYS A 85 29.36 8.15 -8.91
CA CYS A 85 30.74 7.67 -8.95
C CYS A 85 31.00 7.08 -10.34
#